data_AF-X1B727-F1
#
_entry.id   AF-X1B727-F1
#
_cell.length_a   1.000
_cell.length_b   1.000
_cell.length_c   1.000
_cell.angle_alpha   90.00
_cell.angle_beta   90.00
_cell.angle_gamma   90.00
#
_symmetry.space_group_name_H-M   'P 1'
#
loop_
_entity.id
_entity.type
_entity.pdbx_description
1 polymer ?
#
loop_
_entity_poly.entity_id
_entity_poly.type
_entity_poly.pdbx_seq_one_letter_code
_entity_poly.pdbx_strand_id
1 'polypeptide(L)'
;AGQGAHTDIFCPFYVKIPFLVEYASHEQQRPLILCEYEHAMGNSLGNIEDYWVVIRKYKYLQGGCIWDWVDQGLRKKDAQGNEFWAYGGDFGDKPNSGNFCMNGLVQPNRTPNPHLFEMKKVYQDIHVTSENPESGEVSIYNEYFFVSLDHLEMLWEVTENGKVVQNGSLGSVSVKPQQRKTVAVPFEKPMVRGNCEYHLTVKFVLNADQPWAKKGHLMAWNQFELPFKANDSVPTPVIDSMPGLTLEEHGTSATIIRGQDFVVTFDKAKGVLSNWSFKGTDMMASPLTANFWRAPTDNDNGNKMPERCG
;
A
#
# COMPACT_ATOMS: atom_id res chain seq x y z
N ALA A 1 9.82 26.82 10.23
CA ALA A 1 10.16 27.84 11.27
C ALA A 1 11.46 27.43 11.98
N GLY A 2 12.27 28.39 12.46
CA GLY A 2 13.44 28.10 13.30
C GLY A 2 13.07 27.87 14.78
N GLN A 3 14.04 27.50 15.62
CA GLN A 3 13.83 27.37 17.08
C GLN A 3 13.78 28.71 17.83
N GLY A 4 13.58 29.82 17.13
CA GLY A 4 13.54 31.16 17.73
C GLY A 4 12.40 31.33 18.75
N ALA A 5 12.45 32.41 19.52
CA ALA A 5 11.51 32.69 20.61
C ALA A 5 10.10 33.09 20.13
N HIS A 6 9.89 33.26 18.82
CA HIS A 6 8.62 33.74 18.24
C HIS A 6 7.67 32.62 17.82
N THR A 7 7.85 31.40 18.35
CA THR A 7 6.94 30.28 18.11
C THR A 7 6.85 29.38 19.35
N ASP A 8 5.62 29.07 19.76
CA ASP A 8 5.32 28.15 20.86
C ASP A 8 5.45 26.68 20.44
N ILE A 9 5.29 26.40 19.15
CA ILE A 9 5.45 25.06 18.54
C ILE A 9 6.66 25.10 17.62
N PHE A 10 7.53 24.10 17.71
CA PHE A 10 8.58 23.97 16.71
C PHE A 10 8.02 23.29 15.46
N CYS A 11 7.83 24.05 14.38
CA CYS A 11 7.15 23.57 13.17
C CYS A 11 8.05 23.63 11.92
N PRO A 12 8.93 22.63 11.72
CA PRO A 12 9.78 22.56 10.52
C PRO A 12 8.99 22.02 9.31
N PHE A 13 9.60 22.20 8.13
CA PHE A 13 9.11 21.71 6.83
C PHE A 13 10.04 20.59 6.35
N TYR A 14 9.48 19.46 5.91
CA TYR A 14 10.20 18.37 5.21
C TYR A 14 11.48 17.87 5.90
N VAL A 15 11.55 17.94 7.24
CA VAL A 15 12.69 17.38 7.98
C VAL A 15 12.64 15.86 7.95
N LYS A 16 13.82 15.24 7.82
CA LYS A 16 13.96 13.79 7.77
C LYS A 16 13.77 13.18 9.16
N ILE A 17 13.37 11.91 9.20
CA ILE A 17 13.19 11.14 10.45
C ILE A 17 14.39 11.23 11.42
N PRO A 18 15.66 11.16 11.00
CA PRO A 18 16.79 11.30 11.93
C PRO A 18 16.78 12.61 12.72
N PHE A 19 16.32 13.70 12.12
CA PHE A 19 16.18 14.98 12.82
C PHE A 19 15.07 14.93 13.87
N LEU A 20 13.95 14.25 13.60
CA LEU A 20 12.88 14.05 14.57
C LEU A 20 13.35 13.24 15.78
N VAL A 21 14.10 12.16 15.52
CA VAL A 21 14.70 11.33 16.57
C VAL A 21 15.67 12.16 17.42
N GLU A 22 16.55 12.92 16.79
CA GLU A 22 17.51 13.78 17.48
C GLU A 22 16.82 14.83 18.37
N TYR A 23 15.83 15.53 17.82
CA TYR A 23 15.04 16.52 18.56
C TYR A 23 14.36 15.87 19.78
N ALA A 24 13.71 14.73 19.58
CA ALA A 24 12.89 14.10 20.61
C ALA A 24 13.69 13.26 21.62
N SER A 25 14.99 13.04 21.39
CA SER A 25 15.88 12.34 22.31
C SER A 25 16.38 13.21 23.47
N HIS A 26 16.10 14.51 23.42
CA HIS A 26 16.46 15.48 24.45
C HIS A 26 15.22 16.00 25.17
N GLU A 27 15.39 16.59 26.36
CA GLU A 27 14.30 17.32 26.99
C GLU A 27 13.95 18.57 26.18
N GLN A 28 12.68 18.69 25.80
CA GLN A 28 12.19 19.80 25.00
C GLN A 28 11.17 20.62 25.79
N GLN A 29 11.26 21.94 25.64
CA GLN A 29 10.29 22.88 26.21
C GLN A 29 9.07 23.11 25.30
N ARG A 30 9.13 22.60 24.06
CA ARG A 30 8.09 22.78 23.04
C ARG A 30 7.82 21.46 22.32
N PRO A 31 6.60 21.23 21.84
CA PRO A 31 6.34 20.12 20.94
C PRO A 31 6.84 20.45 19.52
N LEU A 32 7.06 19.39 18.74
CA LEU A 32 7.30 19.45 17.30
C LEU A 32 6.07 18.95 16.56
N ILE A 33 5.53 19.80 15.68
CA ILE A 33 4.47 19.45 14.73
C ILE A 33 4.95 19.86 13.34
N LEU A 34 5.05 18.91 12.42
CA LEU A 34 5.52 19.20 11.06
C LEU A 34 4.47 20.06 10.34
N CYS A 35 4.84 21.29 9.95
CA CYS A 35 3.91 22.16 9.21
C CYS A 35 3.61 21.59 7.82
N GLU A 36 4.63 20.97 7.21
CA GLU A 36 4.53 20.22 5.97
C GLU A 36 5.49 19.01 6.07
N TYR A 37 4.99 17.83 5.73
CA TYR A 37 5.78 16.60 5.52
C TYR A 37 5.12 15.74 4.46
N GLU A 38 5.78 14.65 4.02
CA GLU A 38 5.23 13.72 3.02
C GLU A 38 4.66 14.43 1.78
N HIS A 39 5.53 14.98 0.93
CA HIS A 39 5.11 15.68 -0.29
C HIS A 39 4.43 14.73 -1.28
N ALA A 40 3.12 14.89 -1.51
CA ALA A 40 2.26 13.93 -2.20
C ALA A 40 2.17 14.14 -3.73
N MET A 41 3.17 14.79 -4.33
CA MET A 41 3.22 15.05 -5.78
C MET A 41 3.35 13.78 -6.61
N GLY A 42 2.42 13.57 -7.54
CA GLY A 42 2.39 12.42 -8.44
C GLY A 42 2.21 11.10 -7.68
N ASN A 43 3.11 10.14 -7.91
CA ASN A 43 3.17 8.87 -7.18
C ASN A 43 4.20 8.97 -6.04
N SER A 44 3.73 9.13 -4.80
CA SER A 44 4.55 9.52 -3.65
C SER A 44 4.09 8.90 -2.31
N LEU A 45 4.34 9.60 -1.19
CA LEU A 45 3.95 9.23 0.19
C LEU A 45 4.62 7.96 0.73
N GLY A 46 5.83 7.67 0.25
CA GLY A 46 6.42 6.33 0.33
C GLY A 46 6.81 5.82 1.72
N ASN A 47 7.12 6.69 2.69
CA ASN A 47 7.60 6.27 4.02
C ASN A 47 6.84 6.92 5.19
N ILE A 48 5.57 7.23 4.97
CA ILE A 48 4.67 7.80 5.97
C ILE A 48 4.56 6.92 7.24
N GLU A 49 4.57 5.59 7.10
CA GLU A 49 4.56 4.68 8.26
C GLU A 49 5.79 4.90 9.16
N ASP A 50 6.98 5.04 8.59
CA ASP A 50 8.23 5.24 9.34
C ASP A 50 8.19 6.54 10.18
N TYR A 51 7.61 7.62 9.63
CA TYR A 51 7.36 8.85 10.38
C TYR A 51 6.46 8.58 11.59
N TRP A 52 5.36 7.85 11.39
CA TRP A 52 4.37 7.60 12.44
C TRP A 52 4.84 6.63 13.50
N VAL A 53 5.71 5.67 13.17
CA VAL A 53 6.41 4.83 14.15
C VAL A 53 7.22 5.71 15.10
N VAL A 54 7.95 6.71 14.58
CA VAL A 54 8.75 7.64 15.40
C VAL A 54 7.85 8.62 16.15
N ILE A 55 6.84 9.20 15.52
CA ILE A 55 5.89 10.13 16.16
C ILE A 55 5.20 9.46 17.36
N ARG A 56 4.67 8.24 17.21
CA ARG A 56 4.00 7.50 18.30
C ARG A 56 4.96 7.09 19.42
N LYS A 57 6.26 7.00 19.15
CA LYS A 57 7.27 6.59 20.13
C LYS A 57 7.69 7.72 21.07
N TYR A 58 7.74 8.97 20.60
CA TYR A 58 8.32 10.08 21.37
C TYR A 58 7.28 11.13 21.75
N LYS A 59 7.18 11.43 23.05
CA LYS A 59 6.17 12.35 23.62
C LYS A 59 6.22 13.80 23.10
N TYR A 60 7.36 14.26 22.58
CA TYR A 60 7.52 15.63 22.07
C TYR A 60 7.10 15.77 20.60
N LEU A 61 6.88 14.67 19.90
CA LEU A 61 6.44 14.65 18.51
C LEU A 61 4.91 14.50 18.49
N GLN A 62 4.21 15.47 17.89
CA GLN A 62 2.75 15.51 17.90
C GLN A 62 2.14 15.47 16.49
N GLY A 63 2.84 14.85 15.54
CA GLY A 63 2.34 14.64 14.18
C GLY A 63 2.73 15.73 13.19
N GLY A 64 1.87 15.93 12.19
CA GLY A 64 2.15 16.84 11.08
C GLY A 64 1.04 16.92 10.04
N CYS A 65 1.19 17.87 9.12
CA CYS A 65 0.28 18.07 7.98
C CYS A 65 0.94 17.59 6.68
N ILE A 66 0.31 16.64 6.00
CA ILE A 66 0.72 16.17 4.68
C ILE A 66 0.57 17.32 3.68
N TRP A 67 1.54 17.50 2.78
CA TRP A 67 1.42 18.44 1.67
C TRP A 67 1.07 17.70 0.36
N ASP A 68 -0.12 17.85 -0.21
CA ASP A 68 -1.29 18.59 0.30
C ASP A 68 -2.60 17.86 -0.03
N TRP A 69 -3.74 18.53 0.15
CA TRP A 69 -5.04 17.87 0.00
C TRP A 69 -5.40 17.58 -1.45
N VAL A 70 -5.34 18.57 -2.35
CA VAL A 70 -5.96 18.49 -3.67
C VAL A 70 -5.09 19.07 -4.77
N ASP A 71 -4.95 18.32 -5.85
CA ASP A 71 -4.29 18.79 -7.06
C ASP A 71 -4.96 20.06 -7.61
N GLN A 72 -4.14 21.07 -7.93
CA GLN A 72 -4.62 22.35 -8.47
C GLN A 72 -4.74 22.34 -10.01
N GLY A 73 -5.21 21.22 -10.55
CA GLY A 73 -5.43 21.05 -11.99
C GLY A 73 -6.73 21.71 -12.46
N LEU A 74 -6.66 22.50 -13.52
CA LEU A 74 -7.82 23.16 -14.10
C LEU A 74 -8.42 22.33 -15.23
N ARG A 75 -9.74 22.14 -15.25
CA ARG A 75 -10.40 21.41 -16.33
C ARG A 75 -10.24 22.16 -17.66
N LYS A 76 -9.72 21.48 -18.67
CA LYS A 76 -9.58 21.98 -20.05
C LYS A 76 -9.98 20.90 -21.05
N LYS A 77 -10.26 21.28 -22.31
CA LYS A 77 -10.50 20.35 -23.41
C LYS A 77 -9.37 20.39 -24.43
N ASP A 78 -9.01 19.22 -24.96
CA ASP A 78 -8.07 19.10 -26.08
C ASP A 78 -8.74 19.48 -27.42
N ALA A 79 -8.00 19.36 -28.52
CA ALA A 79 -8.51 19.68 -29.86
C ALA A 79 -9.63 18.74 -30.35
N GLN A 80 -9.77 17.57 -29.73
CA GLN A 80 -10.78 16.56 -30.01
C GLN A 80 -12.01 16.70 -29.09
N GLY A 81 -11.94 17.60 -28.09
CA GLY A 81 -13.01 17.87 -27.14
C GLY A 81 -12.97 16.99 -25.87
N ASN A 82 -11.93 16.18 -25.68
CA ASN A 82 -11.76 15.37 -24.46
C ASN A 82 -11.31 16.25 -23.29
N GLU A 83 -11.87 16.02 -22.11
CA GLU A 83 -11.48 16.75 -20.90
C GLU A 83 -10.16 16.22 -20.32
N PHE A 84 -9.33 17.13 -19.83
CA PHE A 84 -8.11 16.82 -19.08
C PHE A 84 -7.88 17.86 -17.97
N TRP A 85 -6.98 17.53 -17.03
CA TRP A 85 -6.52 18.44 -15.98
C TRP A 85 -5.27 19.17 -16.46
N ALA A 86 -5.41 20.45 -16.76
CA ALA A 86 -4.34 21.34 -17.19
C ALA A 86 -3.56 21.91 -16.00
N TYR A 87 -2.27 22.17 -16.20
CA TYR A 87 -1.36 22.78 -15.21
C TYR A 87 -0.55 23.92 -15.85
N GLY A 88 0.49 24.43 -15.15
CA GLY A 88 1.30 25.55 -15.63
C GLY A 88 1.89 25.33 -17.04
N GLY A 89 1.71 26.31 -17.92
CA GLY A 89 2.12 26.25 -19.33
C GLY A 89 1.00 25.86 -20.30
N ASP A 90 -0.05 25.18 -19.85
CA ASP A 90 -1.18 24.80 -20.71
C ASP A 90 -2.06 25.99 -21.10
N PHE A 91 -1.90 27.16 -20.47
CA PHE A 91 -2.64 28.38 -20.79
C PHE A 91 -1.78 29.39 -21.57
N GLY A 92 -0.57 29.00 -21.99
CA GLY A 92 0.40 29.89 -22.63
C GLY A 92 1.11 30.84 -21.67
N ASP A 93 0.92 30.66 -20.36
CA ASP A 93 1.52 31.41 -19.27
C ASP A 93 3.03 31.21 -19.17
N LYS A 94 3.77 32.32 -19.04
CA LYS A 94 5.23 32.36 -18.93
C LYS A 94 5.68 33.51 -18.01
N PRO A 95 6.56 33.27 -17.01
CA PRO A 95 7.10 31.97 -16.61
C PRO A 95 6.04 31.07 -15.95
N ASN A 96 6.29 29.76 -15.89
CA ASN A 96 5.47 28.79 -15.16
C ASN A 96 6.35 27.70 -14.53
N SER A 97 5.77 26.88 -13.65
CA SER A 97 6.44 25.78 -12.92
C SER A 97 5.87 24.40 -13.25
N GLY A 98 5.31 24.22 -14.45
CA GLY A 98 4.78 22.92 -14.90
C GLY A 98 3.73 22.34 -13.94
N ASN A 99 3.86 21.04 -13.64
CA ASN A 99 2.95 20.29 -12.78
C ASN A 99 3.26 20.43 -11.28
N PHE A 100 4.12 21.35 -10.85
CA PHE A 100 4.45 21.53 -9.43
C PHE A 100 3.22 21.90 -8.56
N CYS A 101 2.10 22.28 -9.16
CA CYS A 101 0.82 22.51 -8.49
C CYS A 101 -0.05 21.25 -8.28
N MET A 102 0.44 20.07 -8.68
CA MET A 102 -0.27 18.79 -8.58
C MET A 102 0.30 17.96 -7.41
N ASN A 103 -0.04 18.32 -6.18
CA ASN A 103 0.53 17.72 -4.96
C ASN A 103 -0.50 16.99 -4.07
N GLY A 104 -1.67 16.65 -4.63
CA GLY A 104 -2.83 16.26 -3.85
C GLY A 104 -2.88 14.79 -3.43
N LEU A 105 -3.37 14.56 -2.22
CA LEU A 105 -3.96 13.27 -1.82
C LEU A 105 -5.19 12.89 -2.66
N VAL A 106 -5.86 13.88 -3.24
CA VAL A 106 -6.96 13.69 -4.19
C VAL A 106 -6.78 14.52 -5.47
N GLN A 107 -7.33 14.00 -6.57
CA GLN A 107 -7.38 14.69 -7.86
C GLN A 107 -8.27 15.95 -7.81
N PRO A 108 -8.26 16.83 -8.84
CA PRO A 108 -9.05 18.06 -8.82
C PRO A 108 -10.56 17.84 -8.66
N ASN A 109 -11.09 16.67 -9.04
CA ASN A 109 -12.50 16.28 -8.83
C ASN A 109 -12.75 15.54 -7.50
N ARG A 110 -11.77 15.51 -6.59
CA ARG A 110 -11.79 14.81 -5.29
C ARG A 110 -11.79 13.28 -5.39
N THR A 111 -11.46 12.73 -6.55
CA THR A 111 -11.16 11.30 -6.66
C THR A 111 -9.87 10.99 -5.89
N PRO A 112 -9.87 10.02 -4.96
CA PRO A 112 -8.66 9.62 -4.24
C PRO A 112 -7.51 9.20 -5.15
N ASN A 113 -6.31 9.69 -4.86
CA ASN A 113 -5.08 9.06 -5.34
C ASN A 113 -4.75 7.86 -4.43
N PRO A 114 -4.03 6.82 -4.92
CA PRO A 114 -3.78 5.60 -4.15
C PRO A 114 -3.14 5.84 -2.77
N HIS A 115 -2.25 6.81 -2.65
CA HIS A 115 -1.60 7.17 -1.39
C HIS A 115 -2.53 7.70 -0.30
N LEU A 116 -3.77 8.13 -0.63
CA LEU A 116 -4.78 8.46 0.38
C LEU A 116 -5.15 7.24 1.24
N PHE A 117 -5.17 6.04 0.63
CA PHE A 117 -5.50 4.81 1.36
C PHE A 117 -4.38 4.42 2.35
N GLU A 118 -3.13 4.72 2.01
CA GLU A 118 -1.99 4.55 2.91
C GLU A 118 -2.07 5.51 4.10
N MET A 119 -2.35 6.79 3.85
CA MET A 119 -2.64 7.76 4.92
C MET A 119 -3.76 7.25 5.83
N LYS A 120 -4.89 6.78 5.26
CA LYS A 120 -6.00 6.24 6.04
C LYS A 120 -5.57 5.07 6.93
N LYS A 121 -4.71 4.16 6.44
CA LYS A 121 -4.20 3.03 7.20
C LYS A 121 -3.28 3.47 8.34
N VAL A 122 -2.35 4.39 8.08
CA VAL A 122 -1.36 4.85 9.07
C VAL A 122 -2.00 5.72 10.16
N TYR A 123 -2.99 6.55 9.79
CA TYR A 123 -3.68 7.47 10.69
C TYR A 123 -4.78 6.81 11.53
N GLN A 124 -5.07 5.52 11.36
CA GLN A 124 -6.13 4.86 12.13
C GLN A 124 -5.81 4.89 13.64
N ASP A 125 -6.84 5.12 14.46
CA ASP A 125 -6.71 5.21 15.93
C ASP A 125 -6.87 3.86 16.65
N ILE A 126 -7.02 2.76 15.92
CA ILE A 126 -7.28 1.43 16.48
C ILE A 126 -6.19 0.49 16.00
N HIS A 127 -5.39 -0.01 16.94
CA HIS A 127 -4.26 -0.88 16.62
C HIS A 127 -4.54 -2.28 17.13
N VAL A 128 -4.32 -3.27 16.27
CA VAL A 128 -4.51 -4.68 16.63
C VAL A 128 -3.19 -5.39 16.47
N THR A 129 -2.75 -6.07 17.52
CA THR A 129 -1.56 -6.93 17.51
C THR A 129 -1.93 -8.33 17.95
N SER A 130 -1.10 -9.32 17.61
CA SER A 130 -1.22 -10.67 18.12
C SER A 130 0.16 -11.32 18.20
N GLU A 131 0.46 -11.95 19.33
CA GLU A 131 1.66 -12.80 19.47
C GLU A 131 1.39 -14.23 18.99
N ASN A 132 0.11 -14.64 18.93
CA ASN A 132 -0.31 -15.97 18.53
C ASN A 132 -1.63 -15.92 17.72
N PRO A 133 -1.59 -15.46 16.46
CA PRO A 133 -2.82 -15.26 15.67
C PRO A 133 -3.57 -16.56 15.37
N GLU A 134 -2.89 -17.72 15.35
CA GLU A 134 -3.55 -19.03 15.15
C GLU A 134 -4.47 -19.46 16.30
N SER A 135 -4.28 -18.90 17.49
CA SER A 135 -5.17 -19.09 18.64
C SER A 135 -6.44 -18.22 18.60
N GLY A 136 -6.50 -17.26 17.67
CA GLY A 136 -7.54 -16.23 17.63
C GLY A 136 -7.39 -15.09 18.64
N GLU A 137 -6.40 -15.12 19.52
CA GLU A 137 -6.17 -14.06 20.50
C GLU A 137 -5.58 -12.80 19.83
N VAL A 138 -6.28 -11.67 19.95
CA VAL A 138 -5.80 -10.37 19.45
C VAL A 138 -5.88 -9.30 20.56
N SER A 139 -4.86 -8.45 20.64
CA SER A 139 -4.78 -7.30 21.54
C SER A 139 -5.17 -6.03 20.80
N ILE A 140 -6.22 -5.36 21.27
CA ILE A 140 -6.75 -4.13 20.68
C ILE A 140 -6.32 -2.95 21.55
N TYR A 141 -5.68 -1.96 20.94
CA TYR A 141 -5.32 -0.69 21.57
C TYR A 141 -6.17 0.45 20.98
N ASN A 142 -6.82 1.21 21.86
CA ASN A 142 -7.58 2.40 21.52
C ASN A 142 -6.69 3.65 21.66
N GLU A 143 -6.24 4.22 20.54
CA GLU A 143 -5.43 5.44 20.48
C GLU A 143 -6.28 6.73 20.55
N TYR A 144 -7.62 6.65 20.56
CA TYR A 144 -8.45 7.83 20.85
C TYR A 144 -8.17 8.36 22.25
N PHE A 145 -8.21 9.69 22.39
CA PHE A 145 -8.02 10.38 23.68
C PHE A 145 -9.32 10.55 24.48
N PHE A 146 -10.49 10.56 23.82
CA PHE A 146 -11.75 10.97 24.47
C PHE A 146 -12.92 10.01 24.26
N VAL A 147 -12.86 9.11 23.27
CA VAL A 147 -13.97 8.21 22.93
C VAL A 147 -13.58 6.74 23.13
N SER A 148 -14.50 5.95 23.68
CA SER A 148 -14.38 4.49 23.69
C SER A 148 -14.68 3.92 22.30
N LEU A 149 -14.34 2.64 22.10
CA LEU A 149 -14.68 1.91 20.86
C LEU A 149 -16.15 1.45 20.79
N ASP A 150 -17.01 1.90 21.71
CA ASP A 150 -18.42 1.47 21.78
C ASP A 150 -19.24 1.89 20.55
N HIS A 151 -18.77 2.89 19.81
CA HIS A 151 -19.38 3.38 18.56
C HIS A 151 -19.03 2.52 17.33
N LEU A 152 -18.28 1.43 17.53
CA LEU A 152 -17.80 0.55 16.48
C LEU A 152 -18.30 -0.87 16.64
N GLU A 153 -18.32 -1.58 15.52
CA GLU A 153 -18.51 -3.01 15.42
C GLU A 153 -17.20 -3.66 14.90
N MET A 154 -16.76 -4.72 15.57
CA MET A 154 -15.60 -5.51 15.17
C MET A 154 -16.03 -6.69 14.31
N LEU A 155 -15.63 -6.67 13.05
CA LEU A 155 -15.82 -7.75 12.09
C LEU A 155 -14.52 -8.52 11.90
N TRP A 156 -14.63 -9.79 11.53
CA TRP A 156 -13.48 -10.62 11.20
C TRP A 156 -13.77 -11.54 10.02
N GLU A 157 -12.73 -11.91 9.29
CA GLU A 157 -12.77 -12.90 8.22
C GLU A 157 -11.48 -13.72 8.20
N VAL A 158 -11.60 -15.01 7.92
CA VAL A 158 -10.48 -15.87 7.56
C VAL A 158 -10.56 -16.13 6.06
N THR A 159 -9.45 -15.91 5.37
CA THR A 159 -9.32 -16.20 3.93
C THR A 159 -8.38 -17.37 3.68
N GLU A 160 -8.65 -18.13 2.62
CA GLU A 160 -7.75 -19.10 2.02
C GLU A 160 -7.44 -18.65 0.58
N ASN A 161 -6.17 -18.37 0.26
CA ASN A 161 -5.75 -17.86 -1.05
C ASN A 161 -6.64 -16.70 -1.54
N GLY A 162 -6.97 -15.78 -0.62
CA GLY A 162 -7.83 -14.61 -0.88
C GLY A 162 -9.34 -14.86 -0.90
N LYS A 163 -9.80 -16.11 -0.73
CA LYS A 163 -11.24 -16.44 -0.66
C LYS A 163 -11.69 -16.57 0.78
N VAL A 164 -12.76 -15.86 1.16
CA VAL A 164 -13.33 -15.95 2.52
C VAL A 164 -13.86 -17.36 2.78
N VAL A 165 -13.34 -18.02 3.82
CA VAL A 165 -13.77 -19.35 4.28
C VAL A 165 -14.56 -19.29 5.59
N GLN A 166 -14.31 -18.27 6.41
CA GLN A 166 -15.08 -17.98 7.63
C GLN A 166 -15.16 -16.47 7.82
N ASN A 167 -16.24 -15.99 8.44
CA ASN A 167 -16.37 -14.59 8.85
C ASN A 167 -17.37 -14.47 9.99
N GLY A 168 -17.36 -13.34 10.68
CA GLY A 168 -18.31 -13.06 11.73
C GLY A 168 -18.16 -11.66 12.31
N SER A 169 -18.95 -11.40 13.35
CA SER A 169 -18.93 -10.16 14.13
C SER A 169 -18.77 -10.51 15.61
N LEU A 170 -17.93 -9.75 16.31
CA LEU A 170 -17.86 -9.74 17.77
C LEU A 170 -18.76 -8.65 18.38
N GLY A 171 -19.54 -7.95 17.54
CA GLY A 171 -20.32 -6.79 17.95
C GLY A 171 -19.41 -5.65 18.41
N SER A 172 -19.88 -4.91 19.40
CA SER A 172 -19.10 -3.81 19.99
C SER A 172 -18.10 -4.34 21.02
N VAL A 173 -16.83 -3.99 20.86
CA VAL A 173 -15.77 -4.30 21.82
C VAL A 173 -15.43 -3.06 22.62
N SER A 174 -15.94 -2.99 23.87
CA SER A 174 -15.69 -1.83 24.72
C SER A 174 -14.22 -1.77 25.15
N VAL A 175 -13.51 -0.76 24.64
CA VAL A 175 -12.15 -0.37 25.02
C VAL A 175 -12.14 1.14 25.26
N LYS A 176 -11.83 1.56 26.49
CA LYS A 176 -11.79 2.97 26.89
C LYS A 176 -10.61 3.71 26.22
N PRO A 177 -10.64 5.05 26.14
CA PRO A 177 -9.54 5.84 25.60
C PRO A 177 -8.18 5.46 26.19
N GLN A 178 -7.16 5.33 25.35
CA GLN A 178 -5.78 5.00 25.74
C GLN A 178 -5.63 3.65 26.47
N GLN A 179 -6.61 2.75 26.37
CA GLN A 179 -6.57 1.42 27.01
C GLN A 179 -6.36 0.29 25.99
N ARG A 180 -5.96 -0.87 26.50
CA ARG A 180 -5.86 -2.12 25.75
C ARG A 180 -6.86 -3.15 26.23
N LYS A 181 -7.30 -4.03 25.33
CA LYS A 181 -8.12 -5.19 25.65
C LYS A 181 -7.78 -6.35 24.73
N THR A 182 -7.56 -7.52 25.31
CA THR A 182 -7.42 -8.77 24.58
C THR A 182 -8.80 -9.39 24.34
N VAL A 183 -9.04 -9.87 23.13
CA VAL A 183 -10.24 -10.62 22.75
C VAL A 183 -9.88 -11.86 21.95
N ALA A 184 -10.69 -12.90 22.06
CA ALA A 184 -10.57 -14.10 21.24
C ALA A 184 -11.51 -13.99 20.03
N VAL A 185 -10.96 -14.05 18.82
CA VAL A 185 -11.71 -14.16 17.58
C VAL A 185 -12.16 -15.60 17.40
N PRO A 186 -13.47 -15.88 17.30
CA PRO A 186 -14.01 -17.23 17.34
C PRO A 186 -13.99 -17.90 15.96
N PHE A 187 -12.84 -17.90 15.28
CA PHE A 187 -12.67 -18.71 14.08
C PHE A 187 -12.26 -20.14 14.47
N GLU A 188 -12.65 -21.11 13.65
CA GLU A 188 -12.19 -22.49 13.80
C GLU A 188 -11.02 -22.74 12.86
N LYS A 189 -10.03 -23.54 13.27
CA LYS A 189 -8.95 -23.91 12.35
C LYS A 189 -9.55 -24.73 11.18
N PRO A 190 -9.48 -24.25 9.93
CA PRO A 190 -10.02 -24.98 8.79
C PRO A 190 -9.23 -26.26 8.53
N MET A 191 -9.80 -27.17 7.75
CA MET A 191 -9.06 -28.31 7.21
C MET A 191 -7.94 -27.80 6.31
N VAL A 192 -6.70 -27.86 6.82
CA VAL A 192 -5.54 -27.24 6.16
C VAL A 192 -5.16 -28.04 4.92
N ARG A 193 -5.30 -27.42 3.76
CA ARG A 193 -4.89 -27.98 2.46
C ARG A 193 -3.47 -27.55 2.11
N GLY A 194 -2.73 -28.42 1.41
CA GLY A 194 -1.43 -28.08 0.84
C GLY A 194 -1.53 -26.91 -0.15
N ASN A 195 -0.45 -26.13 -0.28
CA ASN A 195 -0.36 -24.98 -1.18
C ASN A 195 -1.48 -23.92 -0.99
N CYS A 196 -1.86 -23.67 0.27
CA CYS A 196 -2.83 -22.66 0.64
C CYS A 196 -2.26 -21.74 1.71
N GLU A 197 -2.48 -20.43 1.54
CA GLU A 197 -2.18 -19.41 2.52
C GLU A 197 -3.47 -18.98 3.23
N TYR A 198 -3.38 -18.83 4.55
CA TYR A 198 -4.50 -18.43 5.38
C TYR A 198 -4.21 -17.10 6.06
N HIS A 199 -5.21 -16.22 6.09
CA HIS A 199 -5.08 -14.91 6.74
C HIS A 199 -6.32 -14.60 7.58
N LEU A 200 -6.12 -14.11 8.81
CA LEU A 200 -7.14 -13.48 9.63
C LEU A 200 -7.12 -11.97 9.36
N THR A 201 -8.24 -11.41 8.93
CA THR A 201 -8.43 -9.95 8.87
C THR A 201 -9.43 -9.52 9.93
N VAL A 202 -9.09 -8.51 10.72
CA VAL A 202 -9.98 -7.84 11.67
C VAL A 202 -10.29 -6.43 11.17
N LYS A 203 -11.56 -6.03 11.20
CA LYS A 203 -12.05 -4.73 10.73
C LYS A 203 -12.90 -4.07 11.82
N PHE A 204 -12.78 -2.76 11.98
CA PHE A 204 -13.66 -1.95 12.83
C PHE A 204 -14.48 -1.02 11.95
N VAL A 205 -15.80 -1.11 12.05
CA VAL A 205 -16.73 -0.30 11.25
C VAL A 205 -17.68 0.48 12.15
N LEU A 206 -18.20 1.62 11.67
CA LEU A 206 -19.23 2.37 12.38
C LEU A 206 -20.48 1.50 12.60
N ASN A 207 -20.99 1.44 13.83
CA ASN A 207 -22.22 0.68 14.13
C ASN A 207 -23.53 1.48 13.91
N ALA A 208 -23.42 2.79 13.68
CA ALA A 208 -24.51 3.71 13.38
C ALA A 208 -24.06 4.81 12.41
N ASP A 209 -25.01 5.48 11.77
CA ASP A 209 -24.74 6.65 10.94
C ASP A 209 -24.12 7.79 11.78
N GLN A 210 -23.13 8.47 11.19
CA GLN A 210 -22.51 9.68 11.72
C GLN A 210 -22.72 10.83 10.71
N PRO A 211 -22.62 12.11 11.13
CA PRO A 211 -22.76 13.24 10.21
C PRO A 211 -21.80 13.21 9.00
N TRP A 212 -20.67 12.51 9.12
CA TRP A 212 -19.60 12.45 8.11
C TRP A 212 -19.48 11.11 7.39
N ALA A 213 -20.12 10.04 7.87
CA ALA A 213 -20.11 8.73 7.21
C ALA A 213 -21.29 7.85 7.63
N LYS A 214 -21.65 6.89 6.78
CA LYS A 214 -22.72 5.93 7.04
C LYS A 214 -22.26 4.79 7.95
N LYS A 215 -23.23 4.14 8.61
CA LYS A 215 -23.04 2.84 9.26
C LYS A 215 -22.31 1.89 8.31
N GLY A 216 -21.35 1.14 8.83
CA GLY A 216 -20.50 0.23 8.06
C GLY A 216 -19.23 0.89 7.48
N HIS A 217 -19.01 2.20 7.66
CA HIS A 217 -17.77 2.84 7.25
C HIS A 217 -16.57 2.24 8.01
N LEU A 218 -15.55 1.79 7.26
CA LEU A 218 -14.33 1.20 7.80
C LEU A 218 -13.45 2.26 8.47
N MET A 219 -13.22 2.11 9.77
CA MET A 219 -12.39 2.99 10.58
C MET A 219 -10.95 2.50 10.70
N ALA A 220 -10.78 1.19 10.86
CA ALA A 220 -9.47 0.57 11.02
C ALA A 220 -9.53 -0.90 10.62
N TRP A 221 -8.39 -1.45 10.22
CA TRP A 221 -8.24 -2.88 10.05
C TRP A 221 -6.79 -3.32 10.30
N ASN A 222 -6.61 -4.62 10.52
CA ASN A 222 -5.31 -5.27 10.44
C ASN A 222 -5.47 -6.71 9.93
N GLN A 223 -4.39 -7.28 9.40
CA GLN A 223 -4.36 -8.65 8.91
C GLN A 223 -3.15 -9.41 9.48
N PHE A 224 -3.36 -10.69 9.76
CA PHE A 224 -2.34 -11.60 10.27
C PHE A 224 -2.30 -12.83 9.38
N GLU A 225 -1.10 -13.24 8.98
CA GLU A 225 -0.88 -14.57 8.45
C GLU A 225 -1.22 -15.61 9.53
N LEU A 226 -1.97 -16.64 9.15
CA LEU A 226 -2.24 -17.80 9.98
C LEU A 226 -1.31 -18.93 9.51
N PRO A 227 -0.27 -19.29 10.30
CA PRO A 227 0.78 -20.22 9.88
C PRO A 227 0.33 -21.68 9.95
N PHE A 228 -0.85 -21.99 9.39
CA PHE A 228 -1.41 -23.32 9.35
C PHE A 228 -0.60 -24.20 8.41
N LYS A 229 0.07 -25.21 8.99
CA LYS A 229 0.79 -26.23 8.22
C LYS A 229 -0.15 -27.36 7.83
N ALA A 230 -0.25 -27.64 6.54
CA ALA A 230 -0.90 -28.85 6.05
C ALA A 230 -0.04 -30.06 6.43
N ASN A 231 -0.69 -31.17 6.78
CA ASN A 231 -0.02 -32.46 6.93
C ASN A 231 0.22 -33.13 5.56
N ASP A 232 -0.52 -32.71 4.54
CA ASP A 232 -0.39 -33.25 3.18
C ASP A 232 0.82 -32.63 2.48
N SER A 233 1.63 -33.48 1.84
CA SER A 233 2.76 -33.04 1.03
C SER A 233 2.26 -32.15 -0.12
N VAL A 234 3.02 -31.09 -0.42
CA VAL A 234 2.82 -30.30 -1.64
C VAL A 234 2.81 -31.29 -2.82
N PRO A 235 1.79 -31.28 -3.70
CA PRO A 235 1.76 -32.14 -4.86
C PRO A 235 3.03 -31.94 -5.67
N THR A 236 3.94 -32.92 -5.60
CA THR A 236 5.17 -32.86 -6.36
C THR A 236 4.81 -33.34 -7.76
N PRO A 237 5.07 -32.54 -8.82
CA PRO A 237 4.82 -33.00 -10.18
C PRO A 237 5.57 -34.32 -10.42
N VAL A 238 4.83 -35.37 -10.77
CA VAL A 238 5.43 -36.66 -11.14
C VAL A 238 5.92 -36.52 -12.57
N ILE A 239 7.19 -36.15 -12.73
CA ILE A 239 7.82 -35.86 -14.04
C ILE A 239 7.58 -37.01 -15.02
N ASP A 240 7.72 -38.26 -14.56
CA ASP A 240 7.54 -39.46 -15.38
C ASP A 240 6.11 -39.63 -15.93
N SER A 241 5.12 -38.97 -15.33
CA SER A 241 3.72 -39.00 -15.78
C SER A 241 3.36 -37.88 -16.76
N MET A 242 4.27 -36.93 -16.98
CA MET A 242 4.02 -35.80 -17.88
C MET A 242 4.17 -36.20 -19.35
N PRO A 243 3.37 -35.61 -20.26
CA PRO A 243 3.58 -35.80 -21.69
C PRO A 243 5.01 -35.41 -22.11
N GLY A 244 5.60 -36.22 -22.97
CA GLY A 244 6.93 -35.94 -23.51
C GLY A 244 6.98 -34.61 -24.27
N LEU A 245 8.13 -33.96 -24.21
CA LEU A 245 8.41 -32.75 -24.97
C LEU A 245 9.28 -33.10 -26.18
N THR A 246 9.05 -32.43 -27.31
CA THR A 246 9.97 -32.48 -28.45
C THR A 246 10.86 -31.25 -28.42
N LEU A 247 12.16 -31.47 -28.55
CA LEU A 247 13.16 -30.42 -28.68
C LEU A 247 13.67 -30.38 -30.12
N GLU A 248 13.46 -29.26 -30.81
CA GLU A 248 13.96 -29.00 -32.16
C GLU A 248 15.09 -27.96 -32.08
N GLU A 249 16.29 -28.35 -32.49
CA GLU A 249 17.46 -27.49 -32.49
C GLU A 249 17.74 -26.95 -33.89
N HIS A 250 17.64 -25.63 -34.04
CA HIS A 250 17.91 -24.93 -35.30
C HIS A 250 19.26 -24.22 -35.22
N GLY A 251 20.34 -25.00 -35.18
CA GLY A 251 21.72 -24.50 -35.15
C GLY A 251 21.94 -23.44 -34.05
N THR A 252 22.37 -22.24 -34.45
CA THR A 252 22.58 -21.09 -33.57
C THR A 252 21.42 -20.08 -33.56
N SER A 253 20.34 -20.32 -34.32
CA SER A 253 19.25 -19.35 -34.43
C SER A 253 18.18 -19.56 -33.35
N ALA A 254 17.73 -20.79 -33.13
CA ALA A 254 16.64 -21.07 -32.21
C ALA A 254 16.67 -22.46 -31.60
N THR A 255 16.03 -22.57 -30.45
CA THR A 255 15.61 -23.83 -29.83
C THR A 255 14.09 -23.78 -29.70
N ILE A 256 13.40 -24.78 -30.25
CA ILE A 256 11.93 -24.87 -30.20
C ILE A 256 11.55 -26.06 -29.33
N ILE A 257 10.72 -25.82 -28.31
CA ILE A 257 10.17 -26.83 -27.43
C ILE A 257 8.69 -26.98 -27.77
N ARG A 258 8.26 -28.18 -28.15
CA ARG A 258 6.85 -28.51 -28.41
C ARG A 258 6.30 -29.42 -27.33
N GLY A 259 5.23 -28.98 -26.69
CA GLY A 259 4.33 -29.81 -25.89
C GLY A 259 3.08 -30.18 -26.68
N GLN A 260 2.11 -30.79 -26.00
CA GLN A 260 0.85 -31.22 -26.63
C GLN A 260 0.06 -30.05 -27.22
N ASP A 261 -0.10 -28.99 -26.44
CA ASP A 261 -0.93 -27.81 -26.79
C ASP A 261 -0.10 -26.53 -26.90
N PHE A 262 1.23 -26.59 -26.78
CA PHE A 262 2.05 -25.37 -26.77
C PHE A 262 3.35 -25.52 -27.54
N VAL A 263 3.85 -24.38 -28.02
CA VAL A 263 5.18 -24.26 -28.61
C VAL A 263 5.88 -23.08 -27.96
N VAL A 264 7.09 -23.29 -27.44
CA VAL A 264 7.95 -22.23 -26.90
C VAL A 264 9.21 -22.16 -27.75
N THR A 265 9.55 -20.95 -28.20
CA THR A 265 10.77 -20.71 -28.99
C THR A 265 11.71 -19.82 -28.21
N PHE A 266 12.96 -20.24 -28.10
CA PHE A 266 14.07 -19.43 -27.60
C PHE A 266 14.92 -18.95 -28.76
N ASP A 267 15.16 -17.64 -28.83
CA ASP A 267 16.17 -17.05 -29.73
C ASP A 267 17.54 -17.22 -29.09
N LYS A 268 18.40 -18.03 -29.72
CA LYS A 268 19.72 -18.38 -29.19
C LYS A 268 20.73 -17.23 -29.29
N ALA A 269 20.59 -16.37 -30.28
CA ALA A 269 21.49 -15.23 -30.45
C ALA A 269 21.22 -14.16 -29.39
N LYS A 270 19.96 -13.95 -29.03
CA LYS A 270 19.53 -12.97 -28.02
C LYS A 270 19.44 -13.55 -26.60
N GLY A 271 19.35 -14.87 -26.47
CA GLY A 271 19.18 -15.53 -25.18
C GLY A 271 17.83 -15.27 -24.51
N VAL A 272 16.75 -15.14 -25.31
CA VAL A 272 15.42 -14.76 -24.83
C VAL A 272 14.36 -15.74 -25.28
N LEU A 273 13.28 -15.85 -24.50
CA LEU A 273 12.05 -16.49 -24.96
C LEU A 273 11.39 -15.53 -25.97
N SER A 274 11.40 -15.93 -27.24
CA SER A 274 11.01 -15.09 -28.36
C SER A 274 9.58 -15.32 -28.84
N ASN A 275 9.05 -16.53 -28.63
CA ASN A 275 7.65 -16.82 -28.86
C ASN A 275 7.11 -17.86 -27.88
N TRP A 276 5.82 -17.75 -27.57
CA TRP A 276 5.05 -18.78 -26.91
C TRP A 276 3.67 -18.82 -27.57
N SER A 277 3.28 -19.98 -28.10
CA SER A 277 1.93 -20.24 -28.56
C SER A 277 1.25 -21.32 -27.74
N PHE A 278 -0.06 -21.16 -27.51
CA PHE A 278 -0.92 -22.14 -26.85
C PHE A 278 -2.17 -22.38 -27.69
N LYS A 279 -2.42 -23.63 -28.08
CA LYS A 279 -3.52 -24.05 -28.96
C LYS A 279 -3.60 -23.22 -30.25
N GLY A 280 -2.43 -22.94 -30.84
CA GLY A 280 -2.30 -22.14 -32.06
C GLY A 280 -2.47 -20.64 -31.88
N THR A 281 -2.66 -20.14 -30.64
CA THR A 281 -2.76 -18.71 -30.33
C THR A 281 -1.42 -18.21 -29.82
N ASP A 282 -0.85 -17.17 -30.44
CA ASP A 282 0.36 -16.52 -29.93
C ASP A 282 0.04 -15.75 -28.64
N MET A 283 0.82 -16.04 -27.60
CA MET A 283 0.66 -15.50 -26.24
C MET A 283 1.53 -14.27 -26.01
N MET A 284 2.35 -13.89 -27.00
CA MET A 284 3.37 -12.85 -26.87
C MET A 284 3.35 -11.90 -28.05
N ALA A 285 3.34 -10.60 -27.77
CA ALA A 285 3.51 -9.56 -28.79
C ALA A 285 4.98 -9.21 -29.05
N SER A 286 5.87 -9.53 -28.11
CA SER A 286 7.31 -9.28 -28.18
C SER A 286 8.09 -10.27 -27.32
N PRO A 287 9.40 -10.47 -27.57
CA PRO A 287 10.24 -11.33 -26.73
C PRO A 287 10.27 -10.91 -25.26
N LEU A 288 10.48 -11.89 -24.36
CA LEU A 288 10.65 -11.66 -22.94
C LEU A 288 12.09 -11.21 -22.65
N THR A 289 12.27 -9.93 -22.31
CA THR A 289 13.56 -9.32 -22.03
C THR A 289 13.69 -8.86 -20.59
N ALA A 290 14.91 -8.82 -20.06
CA ALA A 290 15.18 -8.17 -18.78
C ALA A 290 14.85 -6.67 -18.85
N ASN A 291 14.24 -6.13 -17.79
CA ASN A 291 13.94 -4.72 -17.67
C ASN A 291 14.53 -4.16 -16.37
N PHE A 292 15.34 -3.12 -16.50
CA PHE A 292 15.99 -2.43 -15.38
C PHE A 292 15.51 -0.97 -15.24
N TRP A 293 14.47 -0.60 -15.98
CA TRP A 293 13.94 0.76 -16.04
C TRP A 293 12.48 0.83 -15.61
N ARG A 294 12.07 1.99 -15.08
CA ARG A 294 10.67 2.37 -14.90
C ARG A 294 10.44 3.77 -15.45
N ALA A 295 9.22 4.09 -15.86
CA ALA A 295 8.85 5.46 -16.16
C ALA A 295 9.07 6.35 -14.91
N PRO A 296 9.83 7.47 -14.99
CA PRO A 296 10.15 8.29 -13.83
C PRO A 296 8.92 8.92 -13.20
N THR A 297 8.87 8.91 -11.86
CA THR A 297 7.92 9.71 -11.07
C THR A 297 8.39 11.17 -10.94
N ASP A 298 7.54 12.05 -10.41
CA ASP A 298 7.95 13.41 -10.06
C ASP A 298 9.09 13.44 -9.04
N ASN A 299 9.10 12.49 -8.09
CA ASN A 299 10.19 12.32 -7.13
C ASN A 299 11.51 11.89 -7.81
N ASP A 300 11.44 10.99 -8.80
CA ASP A 300 12.59 10.56 -9.61
C ASP A 300 13.16 11.74 -10.40
N ASN A 301 12.30 12.56 -11.04
CA ASN A 301 12.71 13.78 -11.73
C ASN A 301 13.31 14.80 -10.77
N GLY A 302 12.69 15.03 -9.61
CA GLY A 302 13.16 15.97 -8.60
C GLY A 302 14.53 15.62 -8.03
N ASN A 303 14.89 14.33 -8.00
CA ASN A 303 16.20 13.85 -7.55
C ASN A 303 17.18 13.55 -8.71
N LYS A 304 16.76 13.83 -9.95
CA LYS A 304 17.53 13.61 -11.19
C LYS A 304 17.89 12.15 -11.46
N MET A 305 17.06 11.21 -11.02
CA MET A 305 17.27 9.78 -11.28
C MET A 305 17.45 9.47 -12.77
N PRO A 306 16.65 10.05 -13.70
CA PRO A 306 16.83 9.75 -15.12
C PRO A 306 18.21 10.09 -15.67
N GLU A 307 18.78 11.21 -15.22
CA GLU A 307 20.12 11.68 -15.63
C GLU A 307 21.26 10.90 -14.96
N ARG A 308 21.00 10.37 -13.75
CA ARG A 308 22.00 9.65 -12.95
C ARG A 308 22.08 8.16 -13.27
N CYS A 309 20.99 7.59 -13.79
CA CYS A 309 20.84 6.15 -13.95
C CYS A 309 20.57 5.71 -15.40
N GLY A 310 20.34 6.65 -16.33
CA GLY A 310 20.09 6.41 -17.75
C GLY A 310 21.21 6.89 -18.66
#